data_AF-A0A529CB61-F1
#
_entry.id   AF-A0A529CB61-F1
#
_cell.length_a   1.000
_cell.length_b   1.000
_cell.length_c   1.000
_cell.angle_alpha   90.00
_cell.angle_beta   90.00
_cell.angle_gamma   90.00
#
_symmetry.space_group_name_H-M   'P 1'
#
loop_
_entity.id
_entity.type
_entity.pdbx_description
1 polymer ?
#
loop_
_entity_poly.entity_id
_entity_poly.type
_entity_poly.pdbx_seq_one_letter_code
_entity_poly.pdbx_strand_id
1 'polypeptide(L)'
;MNASNTLSRQGHRLLQIGVALLLFSSFEGFAIPYLAAPRLGLSAHTLSALEGALLLALGLTWSRLNLGAAMSRIAFWLLIYSALAILAAYVIASAWGAGNETMPLAAGAFHGSAFQEAVIKGVAYSSAPTGLISFVLILWGLRLSEAWRADS
;
A
#
# COMPACT_ATOMS: atom_id res chain seq x y z
N MET A 1 20.33 -11.90 13.23
CA MET A 1 20.00 -10.49 13.54
C MET A 1 18.92 -10.45 14.60
N ASN A 2 19.03 -9.58 15.61
CA ASN A 2 18.01 -9.45 16.66
C ASN A 2 16.70 -8.85 16.09
N ALA A 3 15.56 -9.23 16.66
CA ALA A 3 14.24 -8.79 16.17
C ALA A 3 14.06 -7.26 16.27
N SER A 4 14.55 -6.65 17.35
CA SER A 4 14.54 -5.19 17.55
C SER A 4 15.27 -4.42 16.42
N ASN A 5 16.46 -4.87 16.04
CA ASN A 5 17.23 -4.28 14.94
C ASN A 5 16.52 -4.42 13.59
N THR A 6 15.79 -5.52 13.40
CA THR A 6 15.01 -5.77 12.16
C THR A 6 13.83 -4.81 12.08
N LEU A 7 13.07 -4.67 13.17
CA LEU A 7 11.92 -3.78 13.27
C LEU A 7 12.32 -2.31 13.07
N SER A 8 13.38 -1.83 13.74
CA SER A 8 13.86 -0.44 13.56
C SER A 8 14.24 -0.14 12.10
N ARG A 9 14.97 -1.06 11.44
CA ARG A 9 15.34 -0.90 10.03
C ARG A 9 14.13 -0.90 9.12
N GLN A 10 13.18 -1.82 9.34
CA GLN A 10 11.94 -1.88 8.56
C GLN A 10 11.13 -0.60 8.74
N GLY A 11 10.96 -0.11 9.96
CA GLY A 11 10.27 1.15 10.26
C GLY A 11 10.88 2.32 9.48
N HIS A 12 12.22 2.46 9.50
CA HIS A 12 12.91 3.50 8.72
C HIS A 12 12.70 3.34 7.20
N ARG A 13 12.66 2.11 6.67
CA ARG A 13 12.34 1.87 5.25
C ARG A 13 10.90 2.25 4.93
N LEU A 14 9.94 1.96 5.80
CA LEU A 14 8.56 2.41 5.61
C LEU A 14 8.46 3.94 5.57
N LEU A 15 9.25 4.64 6.39
CA LEU A 15 9.31 6.10 6.33
C LEU A 15 9.83 6.59 4.96
N GLN A 16 10.90 5.98 4.46
CA GLN A 16 11.47 6.32 3.16
C GLN A 16 10.49 6.07 2.01
N ILE A 17 9.83 4.91 2.01
CA ILE A 17 8.82 4.58 1.00
C ILE A 17 7.61 5.51 1.12
N GLY A 18 7.16 5.82 2.34
CA GLY A 18 6.07 6.76 2.57
C GLY A 18 6.36 8.15 2.01
N VAL A 19 7.55 8.71 2.25
CA VAL A 19 7.99 9.97 1.63
C VAL A 19 8.06 9.85 0.11
N ALA A 20 8.59 8.73 -0.41
CA ALA A 20 8.66 8.50 -1.84
C ALA A 20 7.27 8.45 -2.50
N LEU A 21 6.26 7.86 -1.86
CA LEU A 21 4.87 7.85 -2.33
C LEU A 21 4.23 9.25 -2.29
N LEU A 22 4.54 10.07 -1.29
CA LEU A 22 4.08 11.46 -1.27
C LEU A 22 4.70 12.30 -2.40
N LEU A 23 5.99 12.09 -2.69
CA LEU A 23 6.65 12.70 -3.84
C LEU A 23 6.03 12.21 -5.15
N PHE A 24 5.80 10.90 -5.29
CA PHE A 24 5.13 10.32 -6.44
C PHE A 24 3.73 10.91 -6.65
N SER A 25 2.90 10.96 -5.59
CA SER A 25 1.59 11.62 -5.62
C SER A 25 1.67 13.08 -6.08
N SER A 26 2.67 13.83 -5.59
CA SER A 26 2.89 15.22 -6.02
C SER A 26 3.15 15.34 -7.52
N PHE A 27 3.89 14.39 -8.12
CA PHE A 27 4.12 14.35 -9.56
C PHE A 27 2.89 13.88 -10.34
N GLU A 28 2.14 12.89 -9.84
CA GLU A 28 0.91 12.41 -10.46
C GLU A 28 -0.09 13.54 -10.71
N GLY A 29 -0.19 14.51 -9.77
CA GLY A 29 -1.09 15.66 -9.89
C GLY A 29 -0.92 16.45 -11.21
N PHE A 30 0.31 16.56 -11.73
CA PHE A 30 0.57 17.21 -13.02
C PHE A 30 0.19 16.34 -14.22
N ALA A 31 0.22 15.02 -14.06
CA ALA A 31 -0.07 14.06 -15.12
C ALA A 31 -1.59 13.83 -15.32
N ILE A 32 -2.41 14.04 -14.29
CA ILE A 32 -3.86 13.74 -14.30
C ILE A 32 -4.59 14.22 -15.57
N PRO A 33 -4.43 15.47 -16.05
CA PRO A 33 -5.16 15.96 -17.22
C PRO A 33 -4.81 15.24 -18.54
N TYR A 34 -3.66 14.56 -18.58
CA TYR A 34 -3.13 13.90 -19.78
C TYR A 34 -3.37 12.38 -19.78
N LEU A 35 -3.97 11.83 -18.72
CA LEU A 35 -4.27 10.40 -18.63
C LEU A 35 -5.53 10.05 -19.44
N ALA A 36 -5.56 8.83 -19.98
CA ALA A 36 -6.71 8.34 -20.76
C ALA A 36 -8.00 8.33 -19.92
N ALA A 37 -7.91 7.98 -18.63
CA ALA A 37 -8.99 8.10 -17.66
C ALA A 37 -8.59 9.00 -16.47
N PRO A 38 -8.80 10.33 -16.54
CA PRO A 38 -8.36 11.28 -15.51
C PRO A 38 -8.92 11.00 -14.11
N ARG A 39 -10.13 10.44 -14.00
CA ARG A 39 -10.73 10.10 -12.71
C ARG A 39 -10.09 8.88 -12.02
N LEU A 40 -9.61 7.92 -12.80
CA LEU A 40 -8.73 6.87 -12.29
C LEU A 40 -7.38 7.45 -11.88
N GLY A 41 -6.85 8.42 -12.63
CA GLY A 41 -5.65 9.17 -12.26
C GLY A 41 -5.79 9.92 -10.94
N LEU A 42 -6.92 10.60 -10.72
CA LEU A 42 -7.22 11.24 -9.44
C LEU A 42 -7.31 10.20 -8.31
N SER A 43 -7.89 9.03 -8.58
CA SER A 43 -7.94 7.94 -7.60
C SER A 43 -6.54 7.43 -7.26
N ALA A 44 -5.67 7.22 -8.26
CA ALA A 44 -4.26 6.88 -8.07
C ALA A 44 -3.53 7.93 -7.22
N HIS A 45 -3.68 9.21 -7.55
CA HIS A 45 -3.09 10.33 -6.80
C HIS A 45 -3.49 10.33 -5.32
N THR A 46 -4.80 10.18 -5.04
CA THR A 46 -5.31 10.12 -3.66
C THR A 46 -4.86 8.86 -2.92
N LEU A 47 -4.80 7.72 -3.61
CA LEU A 47 -4.35 6.45 -3.06
C LEU A 47 -2.86 6.52 -2.70
N SER A 48 -2.01 7.02 -3.60
CA SER A 48 -0.58 7.28 -3.35
C SER A 48 -0.37 8.16 -2.11
N ALA A 49 -1.13 9.24 -1.97
CA ALA A 49 -1.02 10.13 -0.82
C ALA A 49 -1.44 9.45 0.49
N LEU A 50 -2.57 8.73 0.47
CA LEU A 50 -3.09 8.01 1.62
C LEU A 50 -2.14 6.88 2.06
N GLU A 51 -1.63 6.09 1.11
CA GLU A 51 -0.64 5.05 1.38
C GLU A 51 0.66 5.65 1.89
N GLY A 52 1.12 6.77 1.32
CA GLY A 52 2.26 7.52 1.84
C GLY A 52 2.10 7.88 3.32
N ALA A 53 0.97 8.47 3.69
CA ALA A 53 0.65 8.80 5.08
C ALA A 53 0.54 7.56 5.98
N LEU A 54 -0.09 6.48 5.50
CA LEU A 54 -0.18 5.21 6.21
C LEU A 54 1.20 4.60 6.48
N LEU A 55 2.07 4.54 5.47
CA LEU A 55 3.43 3.99 5.61
C LEU A 55 4.29 4.85 6.55
N LEU A 56 4.10 6.16 6.57
CA LEU A 56 4.72 7.03 7.57
C LEU A 56 4.26 6.67 8.99
N ALA A 57 2.94 6.56 9.22
CA ALA A 57 2.38 6.20 10.52
C ALA A 57 2.84 4.81 10.99
N LEU A 58 2.81 3.82 10.10
CA LEU A 58 3.31 2.48 10.38
C LEU A 58 4.81 2.47 10.60
N GLY A 59 5.59 3.25 9.84
CA GLY A 59 7.04 3.37 10.02
C GLY A 59 7.43 3.92 11.39
N LEU A 60 6.70 4.93 11.88
CA LEU A 60 6.91 5.51 13.22
C LEU A 60 6.53 4.55 14.36
N THR A 61 5.58 3.65 14.13
CA THR A 61 5.09 2.70 15.13
C THR A 61 5.73 1.31 15.02
N TRP A 62 6.44 1.01 13.93
CA TRP A 62 6.92 -0.34 13.61
C TRP A 62 7.85 -0.92 14.67
N SER A 63 8.72 -0.10 15.28
CA SER A 63 9.62 -0.56 16.35
C SER A 63 8.90 -0.94 17.64
N ARG A 64 7.61 -0.59 17.78
CA ARG A 64 6.76 -0.94 18.91
C ARG A 64 6.04 -2.28 18.72
N LEU A 65 6.14 -2.90 17.54
CA LEU A 65 5.51 -4.18 17.27
C LEU A 65 6.23 -5.30 18.03
N ASN A 66 5.48 -6.06 18.80
CA ASN A 66 5.95 -7.29 19.44
C ASN A 66 5.92 -8.47 18.45
N LEU A 67 6.76 -8.42 17.41
CA LEU A 67 6.88 -9.48 16.41
C LEU A 67 8.30 -10.07 16.38
N GLY A 68 8.39 -11.38 16.25
CA GLY A 68 9.65 -12.03 15.89
C GLY A 68 10.11 -11.63 14.49
N ALA A 69 11.41 -11.74 14.21
CA ALA A 69 12.01 -11.26 12.96
C ALA A 69 11.37 -11.87 11.69
N ALA A 70 10.95 -13.13 11.74
CA ALA A 70 10.28 -13.79 10.62
C ALA A 70 8.89 -13.19 10.34
N MET A 71 8.03 -13.07 11.37
CA MET A 71 6.70 -12.49 11.22
C MET A 71 6.75 -11.01 10.81
N SER A 72 7.70 -10.24 11.36
CA SER A 72 7.89 -8.85 10.98
C SER A 72 8.36 -8.71 9.52
N ARG A 73 9.21 -9.63 9.03
CA ARG A 73 9.60 -9.68 7.62
C ARG A 73 8.43 -10.02 6.70
N ILE A 74 7.59 -10.97 7.08
CA ILE A 74 6.38 -11.31 6.31
C ILE A 74 5.44 -10.11 6.24
N ALA A 75 5.09 -9.52 7.40
CA ALA A 75 4.23 -8.33 7.46
C ALA A 75 4.78 -7.18 6.61
N PHE A 76 6.07 -6.87 6.74
CA PHE A 76 6.73 -5.80 6.00
C PHE A 76 6.63 -5.99 4.48
N TRP A 77 6.98 -7.16 3.96
CA TRP A 77 6.98 -7.37 2.52
C TRP A 77 5.57 -7.50 1.94
N LEU A 78 4.64 -8.11 2.68
CA LEU A 78 3.24 -8.16 2.28
C LEU A 78 2.59 -6.77 2.27
N LEU A 79 2.93 -5.90 3.24
CA LEU A 79 2.49 -4.51 3.27
C LEU A 79 2.94 -3.76 2.01
N ILE A 80 4.24 -3.83 1.71
CA ILE A 80 4.83 -3.12 0.56
C ILE A 80 4.25 -3.66 -0.74
N TYR A 81 4.18 -4.99 -0.89
CA TYR A 81 3.61 -5.60 -2.08
C TYR A 81 2.16 -5.18 -2.29
N SER A 82 1.34 -5.24 -1.22
CA SER A 82 -0.07 -4.86 -1.29
C SER A 82 -0.25 -3.41 -1.77
N ALA A 83 0.42 -2.46 -1.12
CA ALA A 83 0.36 -1.04 -1.46
C ALA A 83 0.79 -0.78 -2.91
N LEU A 84 1.97 -1.29 -3.30
CA LEU A 84 2.47 -1.08 -4.66
C LEU A 84 1.63 -1.78 -5.73
N ALA A 85 1.07 -2.96 -5.44
CA ALA A 85 0.23 -3.69 -6.39
C ALA A 85 -1.10 -2.95 -6.63
N ILE A 86 -1.80 -2.54 -5.57
CA ILE A 86 -3.06 -1.82 -5.77
C ILE A 86 -2.82 -0.47 -6.45
N LEU A 87 -1.78 0.26 -6.05
CA LEU A 87 -1.42 1.51 -6.71
C LEU A 87 -1.07 1.31 -8.19
N ALA A 88 -0.27 0.29 -8.52
CA ALA A 88 0.07 -0.04 -9.89
C ALA A 88 -1.18 -0.34 -10.74
N ALA A 89 -2.17 -1.05 -10.18
CA ALA A 89 -3.43 -1.30 -10.89
C ALA A 89 -4.17 0.00 -11.23
N TYR A 90 -4.24 0.97 -10.32
CA TYR A 90 -4.85 2.28 -10.57
C TYR A 90 -4.06 3.10 -11.61
N VAL A 91 -2.73 3.13 -11.51
CA VAL A 91 -1.87 3.85 -12.47
C VAL A 91 -2.02 3.26 -13.88
N ILE A 92 -1.93 1.93 -14.01
CA ILE A 92 -2.10 1.23 -15.29
C ILE A 92 -3.50 1.48 -15.86
N ALA A 93 -4.55 1.33 -15.04
CA ALA A 93 -5.93 1.58 -15.43
C ALA A 93 -6.13 3.01 -15.94
N SER A 94 -5.55 4.00 -15.25
CA SER A 94 -5.64 5.41 -15.63
C SER A 94 -4.94 5.71 -16.96
N ALA A 95 -3.77 5.10 -17.21
CA ALA A 95 -2.99 5.28 -18.41
C ALA A 95 -3.64 4.60 -19.62
N TRP A 96 -4.25 3.43 -19.44
CA TRP A 96 -4.91 2.69 -20.51
C TRP A 96 -6.35 3.13 -20.78
N GLY A 97 -7.00 3.82 -19.84
CA GLY A 97 -8.45 4.07 -19.94
C GLY A 97 -9.24 2.77 -19.85
N ALA A 98 -8.88 1.94 -18.87
CA ALA A 98 -9.43 0.60 -18.64
C ALA A 98 -9.69 0.39 -17.14
N GLY A 99 -10.12 -0.81 -16.75
CA GLY A 99 -10.26 -1.20 -15.34
C GLY A 99 -11.69 -1.10 -14.82
N ASN A 100 -12.70 -0.99 -15.69
CA ASN A 100 -14.09 -0.94 -15.25
C ASN A 100 -14.56 -2.23 -14.58
N GLU A 101 -14.06 -3.39 -15.00
CA GLU A 101 -14.42 -4.66 -14.35
C GLU A 101 -13.95 -4.75 -12.90
N THR A 102 -12.90 -3.98 -12.56
CA THR A 102 -12.24 -4.06 -11.25
C THR A 102 -12.57 -2.84 -10.37
N MET A 103 -12.60 -1.65 -10.95
CA MET A 103 -12.80 -0.36 -10.28
C MET A 103 -13.89 0.46 -10.98
N PRO A 104 -15.13 -0.08 -11.11
CA PRO A 104 -16.19 0.52 -11.94
C PRO A 104 -16.55 1.93 -11.48
N LEU A 105 -16.50 2.16 -10.16
CA LEU A 105 -16.76 3.47 -9.59
C LEU A 105 -15.76 4.51 -10.06
N ALA A 106 -14.48 4.22 -10.27
CA ALA A 106 -13.49 5.20 -10.71
C ALA A 106 -13.37 5.25 -12.25
N ALA A 107 -13.48 4.09 -12.90
CA ALA A 107 -13.37 3.93 -14.35
C ALA A 107 -14.57 4.52 -15.12
N GLY A 108 -15.78 4.56 -14.55
CA GLY A 108 -16.95 5.07 -15.27
C GLY A 108 -17.19 4.31 -16.58
N ALA A 109 -17.28 5.01 -17.72
CA ALA A 109 -17.51 4.38 -19.02
C ALA A 109 -16.25 3.80 -19.71
N PHE A 110 -15.06 3.94 -19.12
CA PHE A 110 -13.80 3.49 -19.72
C PHE A 110 -13.66 1.97 -19.67
N HIS A 111 -13.49 1.31 -20.80
CA HIS A 111 -13.37 -0.15 -20.89
C HIS A 111 -12.12 -0.52 -21.70
N GLY A 112 -11.29 -1.40 -21.15
CA GLY A 112 -10.13 -1.92 -21.84
C GLY A 112 -10.45 -3.12 -22.73
N SER A 113 -9.46 -3.54 -23.50
CA SER A 113 -9.45 -4.88 -24.08
C SER A 113 -9.47 -5.95 -22.97
N ALA A 114 -9.92 -7.17 -23.30
CA ALA A 114 -9.92 -8.30 -22.35
C ALA A 114 -8.55 -8.54 -21.71
N PHE A 115 -7.46 -8.31 -22.45
CA PHE A 115 -6.10 -8.42 -21.93
C PHE A 115 -5.80 -7.33 -20.88
N GLN A 116 -6.15 -6.06 -21.17
CA GLN A 116 -5.92 -4.96 -20.23
C GLN A 116 -6.71 -5.14 -18.94
N GLU A 117 -7.99 -5.51 -19.04
CA GLU A 117 -8.84 -5.79 -17.88
C GLU A 117 -8.29 -6.96 -17.06
N ALA A 118 -7.85 -8.05 -17.71
CA ALA A 118 -7.25 -9.19 -17.02
C ALA A 118 -5.96 -8.83 -16.27
N VAL A 119 -5.09 -8.00 -16.85
CA VAL A 119 -3.86 -7.52 -16.19
C VAL A 119 -4.21 -6.67 -14.97
N ILE A 120 -5.07 -5.67 -15.13
CA ILE A 120 -5.50 -4.78 -14.04
C ILE A 120 -6.11 -5.60 -12.90
N LYS A 121 -7.00 -6.52 -13.24
CA LYS A 121 -7.69 -7.41 -12.31
C LYS A 121 -6.72 -8.30 -11.54
N GLY A 122 -5.78 -8.94 -12.25
CA GLY A 122 -4.78 -9.82 -11.64
C GLY A 122 -3.90 -9.08 -10.64
N VAL A 123 -3.44 -7.89 -10.99
CA VAL A 123 -2.60 -7.04 -10.12
C VAL A 123 -3.40 -6.48 -8.94
N ALA A 124 -4.62 -5.99 -9.16
CA ALA A 124 -5.46 -5.46 -8.10
C ALA A 124 -5.86 -6.54 -7.09
N TYR A 125 -6.33 -7.70 -7.53
CA TYR A 125 -6.82 -8.73 -6.60
C TYR A 125 -5.70 -9.44 -5.84
N SER A 126 -4.46 -9.46 -6.33
CA SER A 126 -3.32 -9.99 -5.56
C SER A 126 -2.96 -9.11 -4.36
N SER A 127 -3.29 -7.82 -4.40
CA SER A 127 -3.02 -6.87 -3.32
C SER A 127 -3.86 -7.13 -2.06
N ALA A 128 -5.11 -7.58 -2.22
CA ALA A 128 -6.06 -7.71 -1.13
C ALA A 128 -5.66 -8.76 -0.06
N PRO A 129 -5.37 -10.03 -0.41
CA PRO A 129 -5.00 -11.03 0.61
C PRO A 129 -3.66 -10.69 1.28
N THR A 130 -2.71 -10.14 0.54
CA THR A 130 -1.40 -9.75 1.08
C THR A 130 -1.54 -8.59 2.08
N GLY A 131 -2.32 -7.57 1.75
CA GLY A 131 -2.64 -6.47 2.64
C GLY A 131 -3.36 -6.94 3.91
N LEU A 132 -4.37 -7.80 3.76
CA LEU A 132 -5.13 -8.35 4.88
C LEU A 132 -4.21 -9.12 5.86
N ILE A 133 -3.37 -10.02 5.35
CA ILE A 133 -2.43 -10.79 6.18
C ILE A 133 -1.47 -9.83 6.90
N SER A 134 -0.95 -8.82 6.19
CA SER A 134 -0.06 -7.82 6.79
C SER A 134 -0.73 -7.07 7.94
N PHE A 135 -1.94 -6.55 7.74
CA PHE A 135 -2.66 -5.83 8.78
C PHE A 135 -3.02 -6.71 9.97
N VAL A 136 -3.36 -7.99 9.76
CA VAL A 136 -3.58 -8.96 10.85
C VAL A 136 -2.30 -9.14 11.67
N LEU A 137 -1.15 -9.27 11.03
CA LEU A 137 0.14 -9.39 11.72
C LEU A 137 0.54 -8.11 12.46
N ILE A 138 0.27 -6.94 11.88
CA ILE A 138 0.51 -5.63 12.53
C ILE A 138 -0.38 -5.49 13.75
N LEU A 139 -1.68 -5.78 13.63
CA LEU A 139 -2.64 -5.75 14.74
C LEU A 139 -2.21 -6.71 15.86
N TRP A 140 -1.84 -7.94 15.51
CA TRP A 140 -1.28 -8.90 16.46
C TRP A 140 0.03 -8.42 17.10
N GLY A 141 0.88 -7.73 16.33
CA GLY A 141 2.12 -7.13 16.80
C GLY A 141 1.90 -6.00 17.81
N LEU A 142 0.77 -5.29 17.74
CA LEU A 142 0.40 -4.22 18.66
C LEU A 142 -0.22 -4.72 19.98
N ARG A 143 -0.27 -6.04 20.21
CA ARG A 143 -0.77 -6.60 21.48
C ARG A 143 0.02 -6.04 22.67
N LEU A 144 -0.69 -5.69 23.74
CA LEU A 144 -0.09 -5.26 25.00
C LEU A 144 0.81 -6.40 25.54
N SER A 145 2.09 -6.12 25.74
CA SER A 145 2.97 -6.99 26.52
C SER A 145 2.68 -6.81 28.01
N GLU A 146 2.79 -7.89 28.80
CA GLU A 146 2.55 -7.89 30.26
C GLU A 146 3.37 -6.82 31.01
N ALA A 147 4.49 -6.37 30.46
CA ALA A 147 5.29 -5.24 30.99
C ALA A 147 4.46 -3.95 31.20
N TRP A 148 3.45 -3.68 30.36
CA TRP A 148 2.58 -2.51 30.55
C TRP A 148 1.63 -2.65 31.76
N ARG A 149 1.31 -3.88 32.18
CA ARG A 149 0.44 -4.13 33.34
C ARG A 149 1.19 -4.10 34.67
N ALA A 150 2.52 -4.22 34.66
CA ALA A 150 3.33 -4.16 35.87
C ALA A 150 3.55 -2.72 36.37
N ASP A 151 3.32 -1.74 35.48
CA ASP A 151 3.63 -0.32 35.70
C ASP A 151 2.35 0.55 35.83
N SER A 152 1.17 -0.09 35.89
CA SER A 152 -0.17 0.55 36.01
C SER A 152 -0.88 0.12 37.29
#